data_AF-A0A0A7FSD9-F1
#
_entry.id   AF-A0A0A7FSD9-F1
#
_cell.length_a   1.000
_cell.length_b   1.000
_cell.length_c   1.000
_cell.angle_alpha   90.00
_cell.angle_beta   90.00
_cell.angle_gamma   90.00
#
_symmetry.space_group_name_H-M   'P 1'
#
loop_
_entity.id
_entity.type
_entity.pdbx_description
1 polymer ?
#
loop_
_entity_poly.entity_id
_entity_poly.type
_entity_poly.pdbx_seq_one_letter_code
_entity_poly.pdbx_strand_id
1 'polypeptide(L)'
;MFKIDKLVMRDTLNEEYTYKFDYGINYFKGKNSSGKTEFYKFIDFMLGSSEKINKQYWYKDTLKEATMELSYNDISYVLTRTLDSEVNYFHYKDEDRGDYIGSVEYKDKLNSIFSKEDSTLKDLREFTDENLTYRAFTMFNFLGEKRQGILNDFLDKCSDIKYSIKLNPILNFIFNKNLVTILELKKELEKLENEVKLLEKGVSRFEFICNKVNLNLCKLNISAIYNGRNSEKIRDEIKSVKNMENRGIKDGQKTISELEVIYNNLDEQIKIYENRILDSKRMSVESENRKILLDKLKVILNNTNELQYLIEPITNLISDLESSISFNKYIISDSTIKDMKKQREAIKQEILSNDYRFKRFNVDEKIKAVAIIEDYLNEDLMYNDSELKKKRKRIKQIKESIKILQNTDDIEKIEAISNSITNLYKSAGKVSELVKHDVNLDGFKIQYIKRGNILQPMISNNEIETSDDIKIENSEKYYTGSMARHTLMQLSGYLSFLELLIKENRYPIVPILVIDHISKPFDVTNRRAIGVILQKFYEKVDKNDIQIFMFDDENSEELLVTNALVSNLISDNKSGFNPFYFEVKNN
;
A
#
# COMPACT_ATOMS: atom_id res chain seq x y z
N MET A 1 19.15 -19.21 11.67
CA MET A 1 19.23 -20.57 11.09
C MET A 1 17.85 -21.10 10.73
N PHE A 2 17.66 -21.50 9.48
CA PHE A 2 16.45 -22.11 8.93
C PHE A 2 16.79 -23.34 8.10
N LYS A 3 15.96 -24.37 8.19
CA LYS A 3 16.04 -25.56 7.35
C LYS A 3 14.69 -26.23 7.22
N ILE A 4 14.25 -26.53 6.01
CA ILE A 4 13.29 -27.59 5.74
C ILE A 4 14.10 -28.89 5.76
N ASP A 5 13.74 -29.81 6.64
CA ASP A 5 14.49 -31.05 6.88
C ASP A 5 14.05 -32.16 5.92
N LYS A 6 12.74 -32.33 5.75
CA LYS A 6 12.15 -33.32 4.86
C LYS A 6 10.73 -33.00 4.46
N LEU A 7 10.30 -33.61 3.35
CA LEU A 7 8.93 -33.64 2.89
C LEU A 7 8.50 -35.11 2.72
N VAL A 8 7.52 -35.54 3.50
CA VAL A 8 6.92 -36.87 3.45
C VAL A 8 5.60 -36.79 2.69
N MET A 9 5.47 -37.53 1.60
CA MET A 9 4.23 -37.67 0.85
C MET A 9 3.59 -39.01 1.21
N ARG A 10 2.28 -39.02 1.46
CA ARG A 10 1.50 -40.21 1.80
C ARG A 10 0.37 -40.40 0.81
N ASP A 11 0.25 -41.59 0.24
CA ASP A 11 -0.79 -41.93 -0.73
C ASP A 11 -2.11 -42.34 -0.05
N THR A 12 -3.10 -42.77 -0.85
CA THR A 12 -4.40 -43.24 -0.37
C THR A 12 -4.34 -44.61 0.31
N LEU A 13 -3.30 -45.41 0.06
CA LEU A 13 -3.04 -46.71 0.69
C LEU A 13 -2.15 -46.60 1.95
N ASN A 14 -1.72 -45.38 2.31
CA ASN A 14 -0.77 -45.06 3.38
C ASN A 14 0.68 -45.51 3.12
N GLU A 15 1.06 -45.72 1.87
CA GLU A 15 2.46 -45.76 1.47
C GLU A 15 3.09 -44.37 1.61
N GLU A 16 4.37 -44.34 2.02
CA GLU A 16 5.08 -43.10 2.28
C GLU A 16 6.34 -42.98 1.43
N TYR A 17 6.59 -41.78 0.95
CA TYR A 17 7.84 -41.42 0.30
C TYR A 17 8.41 -40.16 0.94
N THR A 18 9.70 -40.20 1.30
CA THR A 18 10.37 -39.09 1.98
C THR A 18 11.43 -38.46 1.09
N TYR A 19 11.30 -37.16 0.83
CA TYR A 19 12.38 -36.30 0.38
C TYR A 19 13.14 -35.77 1.57
N LYS A 20 14.46 -35.89 1.58
CA LYS A 20 15.33 -35.25 2.57
C LYS A 20 16.04 -34.06 1.94
N PHE A 21 16.23 -33.00 2.70
CA PHE A 21 16.89 -31.78 2.24
C PHE A 21 18.05 -31.42 3.15
N ASP A 22 18.98 -30.63 2.62
CA ASP A 22 20.12 -30.11 3.36
C ASP A 22 20.22 -28.59 3.32
N TYR A 23 21.11 -28.02 4.14
CA TYR A 23 21.44 -26.60 4.10
C TYR A 23 22.01 -26.19 2.73
N GLY A 24 21.86 -24.91 2.39
CA GLY A 24 22.30 -24.41 1.10
C GLY A 24 21.42 -24.90 -0.06
N ILE A 25 22.02 -25.51 -1.08
CA ILE A 25 21.35 -25.80 -2.36
C ILE A 25 20.84 -27.26 -2.39
N ASN A 26 19.56 -27.43 -2.68
CA ASN A 26 18.91 -28.70 -2.98
C ASN A 26 18.53 -28.73 -4.46
N TYR A 27 19.20 -29.56 -5.23
CA TYR A 27 19.09 -29.64 -6.69
C TYR A 27 18.31 -30.87 -7.13
N PHE A 28 17.25 -30.67 -7.89
CA PHE A 28 16.37 -31.71 -8.39
C PHE A 28 16.47 -31.82 -9.90
N LYS A 29 17.04 -32.93 -10.38
CA LYS A 29 17.15 -33.23 -11.80
C LYS A 29 15.93 -34.02 -12.29
N GLY A 30 15.34 -33.59 -13.39
CA GLY A 30 14.22 -34.33 -14.00
C GLY A 30 14.01 -33.99 -15.48
N LYS A 31 13.59 -34.99 -16.26
CA LYS A 31 13.19 -34.79 -17.66
C LYS A 31 11.90 -33.95 -17.76
N ASN A 32 11.54 -33.53 -18.97
CA ASN A 32 10.20 -33.00 -19.22
C ASN A 32 9.14 -34.02 -18.75
N SER A 33 8.05 -33.51 -18.18
CA SER A 33 6.99 -34.32 -17.56
C SER A 33 7.37 -35.10 -16.29
N SER A 34 8.54 -34.86 -15.68
CA SER A 34 8.90 -35.44 -14.36
C SER A 34 8.25 -34.74 -13.16
N GLY A 35 7.46 -33.69 -13.39
CA GLY A 35 6.80 -32.93 -12.32
C GLY A 35 7.66 -31.83 -11.65
N LYS A 36 8.73 -31.34 -12.29
CA LYS A 36 9.58 -30.23 -11.79
C LYS A 36 8.78 -28.99 -11.37
N THR A 37 8.03 -28.42 -12.32
CA THR A 37 7.17 -27.26 -12.08
C THR A 37 6.08 -27.54 -11.04
N GLU A 38 5.61 -28.78 -10.95
CA GLU A 38 4.64 -29.17 -9.93
C GLU A 38 5.27 -29.24 -8.55
N PHE A 39 6.52 -29.71 -8.43
CA PHE A 39 7.24 -29.66 -7.16
C PHE A 39 7.49 -28.21 -6.73
N TYR A 40 7.90 -27.33 -7.66
CA TYR A 40 8.02 -25.89 -7.42
C TYR A 40 6.74 -25.29 -6.81
N LYS A 41 5.58 -25.58 -7.41
CA LYS A 41 4.28 -25.14 -6.89
C LYS A 41 3.93 -25.80 -5.57
N PHE A 42 4.29 -27.07 -5.41
CA PHE A 42 3.99 -27.85 -4.20
C PHE A 42 4.72 -27.31 -2.98
N ILE A 43 5.95 -26.81 -3.12
CA ILE A 43 6.64 -26.10 -2.05
C ILE A 43 5.84 -24.84 -1.63
N ASP A 44 5.34 -24.06 -2.60
CA ASP A 44 4.48 -22.90 -2.28
C ASP A 44 3.14 -23.32 -1.64
N PHE A 45 2.58 -24.46 -2.06
CA PHE A 45 1.41 -25.07 -1.43
C PHE A 45 1.68 -25.42 0.03
N MET A 46 2.77 -26.13 0.33
CA MET A 46 3.12 -26.44 1.73
C MET A 46 3.29 -25.17 2.57
N LEU A 47 3.78 -24.08 1.98
CA LEU A 47 3.88 -22.76 2.62
C LEU A 47 2.57 -21.95 2.60
N GLY A 48 1.43 -22.59 2.43
CA GLY A 48 0.11 -21.97 2.58
C GLY A 48 -0.48 -21.33 1.33
N SER A 49 -0.02 -21.66 0.11
CA SER A 49 -0.73 -21.25 -1.10
C SER A 49 -2.16 -21.82 -1.12
N SER A 50 -3.12 -21.03 -1.62
CA SER A 50 -4.52 -21.43 -1.77
C SER A 50 -4.80 -22.19 -3.09
N GLU A 51 -3.75 -22.74 -3.71
CA GLU A 51 -3.89 -23.51 -4.95
C GLU A 51 -4.71 -24.79 -4.72
N LYS A 52 -5.67 -25.05 -5.62
CA LYS A 52 -6.56 -26.22 -5.54
C LYS A 52 -5.87 -27.44 -6.16
N ILE A 53 -4.94 -28.04 -5.43
CA ILE A 53 -4.17 -29.21 -5.90
C ILE A 53 -5.05 -30.46 -6.08
N ASN A 54 -6.17 -30.56 -5.35
CA ASN A 54 -7.11 -31.68 -5.44
C ASN A 54 -7.75 -31.87 -6.83
N LYS A 55 -7.72 -30.84 -7.68
CA LYS A 55 -8.23 -30.90 -9.06
C LYS A 55 -7.15 -31.23 -10.08
N GLN A 56 -5.89 -31.27 -9.67
CA GLN A 56 -4.76 -31.49 -10.58
C GLN A 56 -4.49 -32.99 -10.71
N TYR A 57 -4.22 -33.43 -11.94
CA TYR A 57 -4.03 -34.84 -12.28
C TYR A 57 -2.88 -35.50 -11.51
N TRP A 58 -1.86 -34.71 -11.14
CA TRP A 58 -0.72 -35.18 -10.35
C TRP A 58 -1.10 -35.69 -8.96
N TYR A 59 -2.17 -35.19 -8.34
CA TYR A 59 -2.50 -35.47 -6.93
C TYR A 59 -3.83 -36.18 -6.74
N LYS A 60 -4.73 -36.05 -7.73
CA LYS A 60 -6.06 -36.63 -7.67
C LYS A 60 -5.94 -38.15 -7.54
N ASP A 61 -6.55 -38.69 -6.50
CA ASP A 61 -6.61 -40.12 -6.17
C ASP A 61 -5.24 -40.79 -5.87
N THR A 62 -4.13 -40.03 -5.90
CA THR A 62 -2.76 -40.52 -5.70
C THR A 62 -2.08 -39.95 -4.45
N LEU A 63 -2.51 -38.80 -3.95
CA LEU A 63 -1.98 -38.18 -2.74
C LEU A 63 -3.08 -38.01 -1.71
N LYS A 64 -2.86 -38.47 -0.47
CA LYS A 64 -3.77 -38.25 0.65
C LYS A 64 -3.36 -37.02 1.45
N GLU A 65 -2.10 -36.97 1.86
CA GLU A 65 -1.53 -35.86 2.62
C GLU A 65 -0.03 -35.74 2.40
N ALA A 66 0.53 -34.57 2.71
CA ALA A 66 1.97 -34.36 2.73
C ALA A 66 2.38 -33.63 4.01
N THR A 67 3.49 -34.05 4.59
CA THR A 67 4.04 -33.54 5.84
C THR A 67 5.43 -32.97 5.61
N MET A 68 5.62 -31.69 5.91
CA MET A 68 6.90 -30.99 5.84
C MET A 68 7.42 -30.75 7.26
N GLU A 69 8.62 -31.24 7.55
CA GLU A 69 9.34 -30.90 8.78
C GLU A 69 10.29 -29.75 8.48
N LEU A 70 10.24 -28.70 9.30
CA LEU A 70 11.16 -27.57 9.22
C LEU A 70 11.67 -27.17 10.60
N SER A 71 12.88 -26.65 10.64
CA SER A 71 13.56 -26.14 11.82
C SER A 71 13.89 -24.66 11.64
N TYR A 72 13.53 -23.84 12.61
CA TYR A 72 13.76 -22.39 12.61
C TYR A 72 14.17 -21.90 13.99
N ASN A 73 15.37 -21.31 14.10
CA ASN A 73 15.98 -20.87 15.36
C ASN A 73 15.87 -21.93 16.48
N ASP A 74 16.35 -23.14 16.17
CA ASP A 74 16.39 -24.30 17.07
C ASP A 74 15.03 -24.90 17.47
N ILE A 75 13.94 -24.43 16.88
CA ILE A 75 12.60 -25.01 17.06
C ILE A 75 12.22 -25.79 15.81
N SER A 76 11.82 -27.06 15.98
CA SER A 76 11.33 -27.91 14.88
C SER A 76 9.81 -27.99 14.87
N TYR A 77 9.24 -27.81 13.68
CA TYR A 77 7.81 -27.76 13.39
C TYR A 77 7.46 -28.85 12.37
N VAL A 78 6.25 -29.39 12.50
CA VAL A 78 5.67 -30.39 11.59
C VAL A 78 4.41 -29.80 10.97
N LEU A 79 4.43 -29.66 9.64
CA LEU A 79 3.36 -29.07 8.85
C LEU A 79 2.72 -30.12 7.97
N THR A 80 1.47 -30.50 8.22
CA THR A 80 0.76 -31.45 7.36
C THR A 80 -0.36 -30.76 6.60
N ARG A 81 -0.34 -30.89 5.27
CA ARG A 81 -1.42 -30.45 4.40
C ARG A 81 -2.10 -31.65 3.76
N THR A 82 -3.43 -31.65 3.73
CA THR A 82 -4.21 -32.66 3.01
C THR A 82 -4.77 -32.09 1.70
N LEU A 83 -5.47 -32.91 0.92
CA LEU A 83 -6.21 -32.43 -0.24
C LEU A 83 -7.41 -31.54 0.12
N ASP A 84 -7.89 -31.59 1.36
CA ASP A 84 -8.92 -30.69 1.89
C ASP A 84 -8.26 -29.49 2.56
N SER A 85 -8.59 -28.28 2.09
CA SER A 85 -8.02 -27.05 2.64
C SER A 85 -8.43 -26.79 4.07
N GLU A 86 -9.51 -27.38 4.57
CA GLU A 86 -9.98 -27.20 5.94
C GLU A 86 -9.47 -28.25 6.92
N VAL A 87 -8.71 -29.24 6.42
CA VAL A 87 -8.12 -30.30 7.23
C VAL A 87 -6.60 -30.27 7.07
N ASN A 88 -5.93 -29.46 7.87
CA ASN A 88 -4.46 -29.40 7.95
C ASN A 88 -4.02 -29.64 9.40
N TYR A 89 -2.72 -29.83 9.62
CA TYR A 89 -2.17 -30.02 10.96
C TYR A 89 -0.87 -29.24 11.09
N PHE A 90 -0.65 -28.75 12.29
CA PHE A 90 0.54 -28.00 12.65
C PHE A 90 0.83 -28.28 14.11
N HIS A 91 2.02 -28.80 14.40
CA HIS A 91 2.48 -29.05 15.77
C HIS A 91 4.00 -28.92 15.87
N TYR A 92 4.51 -28.80 17.09
CA TYR A 92 5.94 -28.92 17.34
C TYR A 92 6.37 -30.38 17.17
N LYS A 93 7.63 -30.61 16.79
CA LYS A 93 8.15 -31.96 16.53
C LYS A 93 8.10 -32.89 17.76
N ASP A 94 8.20 -32.32 18.95
CA ASP A 94 8.15 -33.06 20.22
C ASP A 94 6.72 -33.24 20.75
N GLU A 95 5.71 -32.76 20.02
CA GLU A 95 4.30 -32.89 20.36
C GLU A 95 3.59 -33.88 19.44
N ASP A 96 2.57 -34.55 20.00
CA ASP A 96 1.66 -35.36 19.21
C ASP A 96 0.81 -34.50 18.27
N ARG A 97 0.36 -35.11 17.17
CA ARG A 97 -0.54 -34.48 16.20
C ARG A 97 -1.85 -34.10 16.89
N GLY A 98 -2.09 -32.80 17.04
CA GLY A 98 -3.33 -32.25 17.60
C GLY A 98 -4.52 -32.26 16.62
N ASP A 99 -5.54 -31.47 16.95
CA ASP A 99 -6.74 -31.31 16.13
C ASP A 99 -6.44 -30.72 14.75
N TYR A 100 -7.33 -31.02 13.80
CA TYR A 100 -7.22 -30.44 12.46
C TYR A 100 -7.55 -28.95 12.48
N ILE A 101 -6.84 -28.21 11.63
CA ILE A 101 -6.97 -26.76 11.51
C ILE A 101 -7.30 -26.35 10.08
N GLY A 102 -8.10 -25.29 9.97
CA GLY A 102 -8.48 -24.69 8.71
C GLY A 102 -7.32 -23.98 8.00
N SER A 103 -7.53 -23.61 6.75
CA SER A 103 -6.50 -22.95 5.92
C SER A 103 -6.06 -21.58 6.45
N VAL A 104 -6.95 -20.88 7.17
CA VAL A 104 -6.66 -19.57 7.79
C VAL A 104 -5.72 -19.75 8.98
N GLU A 105 -6.09 -20.62 9.93
CA GLU A 105 -5.27 -20.89 11.11
C GLU A 105 -3.90 -21.47 10.74
N TYR A 106 -3.84 -22.35 9.72
CA TYR A 106 -2.57 -22.85 9.19
C TYR A 106 -1.64 -21.72 8.74
N LYS A 107 -2.18 -20.71 8.04
CA LYS A 107 -1.41 -19.54 7.62
C LYS A 107 -1.02 -18.65 8.79
N ASP A 108 -1.88 -18.49 9.79
CA ASP A 108 -1.59 -17.68 10.96
C ASP A 108 -0.46 -18.30 11.80
N LYS A 109 -0.46 -19.62 11.97
CA LYS A 109 0.65 -20.36 12.60
C LYS A 109 1.94 -20.29 11.80
N LEU A 110 1.90 -20.37 10.47
CA LEU A 110 3.09 -20.11 9.65
C LEU A 110 3.56 -18.66 9.79
N ASN A 111 2.64 -17.70 9.89
CA ASN A 111 3.00 -16.31 10.08
C ASN A 111 3.72 -16.08 11.40
N SER A 112 3.32 -16.74 12.49
CA SER A 112 4.00 -16.64 13.78
C SER A 112 5.41 -17.25 13.77
N ILE A 113 5.69 -18.28 12.96
CA ILE A 113 7.06 -18.77 12.76
C ILE A 113 7.92 -17.69 12.10
N PHE A 114 7.46 -17.15 10.97
CA PHE A 114 8.30 -16.29 10.12
C PHE A 114 8.35 -14.84 10.57
N SER A 115 7.52 -14.46 11.54
CA SER A 115 7.47 -13.11 12.09
C SER A 115 8.11 -13.08 13.47
N LYS A 116 9.38 -12.65 13.54
CA LYS A 116 10.16 -12.69 14.79
C LYS A 116 9.71 -11.71 15.85
N GLU A 117 9.27 -10.51 15.46
CA GLU A 117 8.91 -9.45 16.40
C GLU A 117 7.52 -8.88 16.12
N ASP A 118 6.62 -8.98 17.10
CA ASP A 118 5.27 -8.39 17.01
C ASP A 118 5.30 -6.87 16.82
N SER A 119 6.32 -6.19 17.35
CA SER A 119 6.55 -4.75 17.15
C SER A 119 6.80 -4.41 15.68
N THR A 120 7.69 -5.14 14.99
CA THR A 120 8.00 -4.87 13.58
C THR A 120 6.84 -5.20 12.64
N LEU A 121 6.06 -6.26 12.96
CA LEU A 121 4.81 -6.53 12.27
C LEU A 121 3.79 -5.42 12.48
N LYS A 122 3.68 -4.90 13.71
CA LYS A 122 2.81 -3.79 14.03
C LYS A 122 3.24 -2.54 13.27
N ASP A 123 4.53 -2.24 13.22
CA ASP A 123 5.08 -1.12 12.47
C ASP A 123 4.82 -1.27 10.96
N LEU A 124 4.96 -2.48 10.41
CA LEU A 124 4.64 -2.77 9.02
C LEU A 124 3.16 -2.53 8.72
N ARG A 125 2.26 -3.04 9.58
CA ARG A 125 0.80 -2.86 9.46
C ARG A 125 0.40 -1.40 9.62
N GLU A 126 0.95 -0.73 10.61
CA GLU A 126 0.75 0.70 10.85
C GLU A 126 1.31 1.53 9.69
N PHE A 127 2.40 1.12 9.03
CA PHE A 127 2.95 1.88 7.90
C PHE A 127 2.12 1.71 6.64
N THR A 128 1.77 0.46 6.28
CA THR A 128 1.09 0.14 5.01
C THR A 128 -0.42 0.29 5.08
N ASP A 129 -0.99 0.41 6.29
CA ASP A 129 -2.43 0.31 6.56
C ASP A 129 -3.04 -1.01 6.03
N GLU A 130 -2.21 -2.05 5.89
CA GLU A 130 -2.58 -3.37 5.40
C GLU A 130 -2.08 -4.48 6.34
N ASN A 131 -2.87 -5.54 6.48
CA ASN A 131 -2.44 -6.76 7.17
C ASN A 131 -1.53 -7.60 6.27
N LEU A 132 -0.29 -7.14 6.11
CA LEU A 132 0.75 -7.88 5.41
C LEU A 132 1.27 -9.02 6.29
N THR A 133 1.29 -10.22 5.70
CA THR A 133 1.79 -11.46 6.32
C THR A 133 2.97 -12.00 5.52
N TYR A 134 3.61 -13.05 6.02
CA TYR A 134 4.71 -13.71 5.31
C TYR A 134 4.33 -14.13 3.87
N ARG A 135 3.05 -14.45 3.63
CA ARG A 135 2.55 -14.79 2.29
C ARG A 135 2.81 -13.67 1.29
N ALA A 136 2.70 -12.40 1.67
CA ALA A 136 2.99 -11.28 0.77
C ALA A 136 4.48 -11.28 0.36
N PHE A 137 5.38 -11.55 1.32
CA PHE A 137 6.83 -11.61 1.09
C PHE A 137 7.27 -12.81 0.24
N THR A 138 6.41 -13.83 0.06
CA THR A 138 6.71 -14.94 -0.86
C THR A 138 7.01 -14.51 -2.29
N MET A 139 6.70 -13.27 -2.69
CA MET A 139 7.12 -12.72 -3.97
C MET A 139 8.64 -12.72 -4.20
N PHE A 140 9.45 -12.67 -3.14
CA PHE A 140 10.91 -12.71 -3.20
C PHE A 140 11.48 -14.13 -3.26
N ASN A 141 10.65 -15.16 -3.06
CA ASN A 141 11.11 -16.53 -2.82
C ASN A 141 10.97 -17.45 -4.03
N PHE A 142 10.29 -17.03 -5.10
CA PHE A 142 9.84 -17.90 -6.18
C PHE A 142 10.19 -17.29 -7.53
N LEU A 143 11.03 -17.99 -8.31
CA LEU A 143 11.44 -17.63 -9.67
C LEU A 143 11.02 -18.76 -10.63
N GLY A 144 9.88 -18.59 -11.29
CA GLY A 144 9.31 -19.58 -12.20
C GLY A 144 9.81 -19.45 -13.65
N GLU A 145 9.75 -20.56 -14.39
CA GLU A 145 10.22 -20.67 -15.78
C GLU A 145 9.61 -19.62 -16.72
N LYS A 146 8.31 -19.35 -16.59
CA LYS A 146 7.56 -18.50 -17.54
C LYS A 146 7.95 -17.02 -17.52
N ARG A 147 8.53 -16.54 -16.41
CA ARG A 147 8.90 -15.12 -16.23
C ARG A 147 10.40 -14.89 -16.14
N GLN A 148 11.20 -15.87 -16.53
CA GLN A 148 12.64 -15.69 -16.67
C GLN A 148 12.97 -14.65 -17.75
N GLY A 149 14.01 -13.86 -17.52
CA GLY A 149 14.51 -12.86 -18.46
C GLY A 149 13.71 -11.56 -18.47
N ILE A 150 12.82 -11.35 -17.49
CA ILE A 150 12.04 -10.14 -17.34
C ILE A 150 12.75 -9.19 -16.35
N LEU A 151 13.11 -8.01 -16.83
CA LEU A 151 13.78 -6.98 -16.01
C LEU A 151 12.82 -5.92 -15.46
N ASN A 152 11.65 -5.74 -16.08
CA ASN A 152 10.61 -4.84 -15.60
C ASN A 152 9.61 -5.61 -14.74
N ASP A 153 9.39 -5.15 -13.50
CA ASP A 153 8.66 -5.93 -12.51
C ASP A 153 9.17 -7.38 -12.44
N PHE A 154 10.46 -7.49 -12.12
CA PHE A 154 11.23 -8.73 -12.32
C PHE A 154 10.83 -9.87 -11.37
N LEU A 155 9.97 -9.62 -10.37
CA LEU A 155 9.49 -10.65 -9.45
C LEU A 155 8.34 -11.43 -10.12
N ASP A 156 8.52 -12.74 -10.29
CA ASP A 156 7.60 -13.64 -10.98
C ASP A 156 6.16 -13.52 -10.45
N LYS A 157 6.01 -13.65 -9.13
CA LYS A 157 4.72 -13.59 -8.42
C LYS A 157 3.99 -12.25 -8.60
N CYS A 158 4.69 -11.15 -8.89
CA CYS A 158 4.06 -9.84 -9.12
C CYS A 158 3.26 -9.77 -10.44
N SER A 159 3.33 -10.81 -11.29
CA SER A 159 2.38 -11.00 -12.39
C SER A 159 0.93 -11.21 -11.94
N ASP A 160 0.73 -11.73 -10.73
CA ASP A 160 -0.59 -11.85 -10.12
C ASP A 160 -0.93 -10.53 -9.38
N ILE A 161 -2.11 -9.99 -9.69
CA ILE A 161 -2.65 -8.75 -9.11
C ILE A 161 -2.57 -8.77 -7.58
N LYS A 162 -2.76 -9.94 -6.94
CA LYS A 162 -2.72 -10.05 -5.47
C LYS A 162 -1.37 -9.66 -4.86
N TYR A 163 -0.28 -9.84 -5.61
CA TYR A 163 1.08 -9.48 -5.20
C TYR A 163 1.46 -8.10 -5.73
N SER A 164 1.07 -7.78 -6.96
CA SER A 164 1.37 -6.49 -7.61
C SER A 164 0.90 -5.29 -6.77
N ILE A 165 -0.32 -5.34 -6.22
CA ILE A 165 -0.88 -4.26 -5.39
C ILE A 165 -0.05 -4.07 -4.11
N LYS A 166 0.48 -5.16 -3.53
CA LYS A 166 1.22 -5.15 -2.26
C LYS A 166 2.70 -4.80 -2.41
N LEU A 167 3.24 -4.89 -3.63
CA LEU A 167 4.65 -4.66 -3.89
C LEU A 167 5.07 -3.23 -3.54
N ASN A 168 4.35 -2.21 -4.01
CA ASN A 168 4.71 -0.81 -3.76
C ASN A 168 4.71 -0.46 -2.26
N PRO A 169 3.67 -0.81 -1.46
CA PRO A 169 3.71 -0.64 -0.01
C PRO A 169 4.91 -1.33 0.65
N ILE A 170 5.24 -2.56 0.25
CA ILE A 170 6.38 -3.32 0.79
C ILE A 170 7.70 -2.65 0.43
N LEU A 171 7.89 -2.24 -0.82
CA LEU A 171 9.11 -1.53 -1.25
C LEU A 171 9.25 -0.17 -0.56
N ASN A 172 8.15 0.57 -0.38
CA ASN A 172 8.15 1.81 0.39
C ASN A 172 8.55 1.55 1.84
N PHE A 173 8.11 0.46 2.46
CA PHE A 173 8.54 0.13 3.82
C PHE A 173 10.02 -0.26 3.88
N ILE A 174 10.50 -1.07 2.93
CA ILE A 174 11.90 -1.51 2.87
C ILE A 174 12.85 -0.32 2.65
N PHE A 175 12.52 0.60 1.74
CA PHE A 175 13.39 1.69 1.29
C PHE A 175 12.98 3.06 1.87
N ASN A 176 12.50 3.14 3.12
CA ASN A 176 12.18 4.41 3.76
C ASN A 176 13.03 4.64 5.02
N LYS A 177 13.68 5.80 5.09
CA LYS A 177 14.54 6.22 6.21
C LYS A 177 13.74 6.74 7.42
N ASN A 178 12.52 7.20 7.21
CA ASN A 178 11.72 7.98 8.16
C ASN A 178 10.65 7.14 8.90
N LEU A 179 10.82 5.81 8.99
CA LEU A 179 9.84 4.91 9.59
C LEU A 179 9.45 5.35 11.01
N VAL A 180 10.43 5.68 11.86
CA VAL A 180 10.19 6.11 13.25
C VAL A 180 9.34 7.38 13.30
N THR A 181 9.71 8.41 12.52
CA THR A 181 8.99 9.68 12.45
C THR A 181 7.56 9.50 11.95
N ILE A 182 7.35 8.60 10.98
CA ILE A 182 6.02 8.30 10.44
C ILE A 182 5.14 7.63 11.51
N LEU A 183 5.70 6.69 12.28
CA LEU A 183 4.98 6.02 13.37
C LEU A 183 4.61 7.01 14.49
N GLU A 184 5.51 7.92 14.85
CA GLU A 184 5.22 8.99 15.82
C GLU A 184 4.09 9.91 15.35
N LEU A 185 4.13 10.33 14.08
CA LEU A 185 3.08 11.15 13.48
C LEU A 185 1.74 10.41 13.38
N LYS A 186 1.74 9.10 13.11
CA LYS A 186 0.50 8.28 13.12
C LYS A 186 -0.09 8.19 14.53
N LYS A 187 0.73 8.03 15.57
CA LYS A 187 0.27 8.07 16.98
C LYS A 187 -0.29 9.44 17.38
N GLU A 188 0.37 10.53 16.97
CA GLU A 188 -0.15 11.90 17.18
C GLU A 188 -1.51 12.09 16.49
N LEU A 189 -1.63 11.60 15.24
CA LEU A 189 -2.85 11.68 14.45
C LEU A 189 -4.01 10.92 15.12
N GLU A 190 -3.80 9.70 15.58
CA GLU A 190 -4.84 8.91 16.26
C GLU A 190 -5.35 9.62 17.52
N LYS A 191 -4.43 10.18 18.32
CA LYS A 191 -4.77 10.98 19.50
C LYS A 191 -5.61 12.21 19.14
N LEU A 192 -5.18 12.97 18.12
CA LEU A 192 -5.91 14.16 17.67
C LEU A 192 -7.28 13.83 17.08
N GLU A 193 -7.42 12.73 16.34
CA GLU A 193 -8.71 12.29 15.81
C GLU A 193 -9.68 11.89 16.93
N ASN A 194 -9.19 11.23 17.98
CA ASN A 194 -10.01 10.91 19.17
C ASN A 194 -10.42 12.17 19.94
N GLU A 195 -9.51 13.13 20.12
CA GLU A 195 -9.83 14.43 20.75
C GLU A 195 -10.85 15.23 19.93
N VAL A 196 -10.74 15.24 18.60
CA VAL A 196 -11.71 15.90 17.71
C VAL A 196 -13.08 15.23 17.81
N LYS A 197 -13.16 13.89 17.84
CA LYS A 197 -14.44 13.18 18.05
C LYS A 197 -15.12 13.56 19.38
N LEU A 198 -14.35 13.76 20.45
CA LEU A 198 -14.88 14.20 21.74
C LEU A 198 -15.39 15.64 21.67
N LEU A 199 -14.63 16.55 21.06
CA LEU A 199 -15.03 17.94 20.86
C LEU A 199 -16.27 18.05 19.97
N GLU A 200 -16.37 17.24 18.91
CA GLU A 200 -17.54 17.16 18.02
C GLU A 200 -18.81 16.76 18.75
N LYS A 201 -18.73 15.78 19.67
CA LYS A 201 -19.87 15.46 20.56
C LYS A 201 -20.29 16.66 21.42
N GLY A 202 -19.32 17.43 21.91
CA GLY A 202 -19.56 18.67 22.62
C GLY A 202 -20.26 19.73 21.75
N VAL A 203 -19.84 19.88 20.50
CA VAL A 203 -20.48 20.80 19.53
C VAL A 203 -21.91 20.38 19.25
N SER A 204 -22.15 19.11 18.98
CA SER A 204 -23.50 18.60 18.69
C SER A 204 -24.43 18.77 19.89
N ARG A 205 -23.93 18.58 21.13
CA ARG A 205 -24.70 18.85 22.35
C ARG A 205 -25.01 20.34 22.48
N PHE A 206 -24.03 21.21 22.23
CA PHE A 206 -24.21 22.66 22.26
C PHE A 206 -25.26 23.13 21.24
N GLU A 207 -25.17 22.66 19.99
CA GLU A 207 -26.14 22.98 18.94
C GLU A 207 -27.54 22.44 19.28
N PHE A 208 -27.62 21.23 19.84
CA PHE A 208 -28.89 20.65 20.28
C PHE A 208 -29.56 21.53 21.34
N ILE A 209 -28.82 21.97 22.36
CA ILE A 209 -29.35 22.81 23.43
C ILE A 209 -29.76 24.17 22.89
N CYS A 210 -28.91 24.81 22.07
CA CYS A 210 -29.25 26.08 21.43
C CYS A 210 -30.56 25.96 20.62
N ASN A 211 -30.70 24.90 19.83
CA ASN A 211 -31.91 24.66 19.04
C ASN A 211 -33.13 24.40 19.93
N LYS A 212 -33.00 23.62 21.00
CA LYS A 212 -34.10 23.33 21.93
C LYS A 212 -34.55 24.56 22.72
N VAL A 213 -33.61 25.38 23.19
CA VAL A 213 -33.92 26.65 23.87
C VAL A 213 -34.62 27.58 22.89
N ASN A 214 -34.06 27.80 21.69
CA ASN A 214 -34.65 28.70 20.68
C ASN A 214 -36.05 28.25 20.23
N LEU A 215 -36.27 26.95 20.00
CA LEU A 215 -37.59 26.42 19.67
C LEU A 215 -38.64 26.71 20.76
N ASN A 216 -38.25 26.60 22.04
CA ASN A 216 -39.18 26.87 23.14
C ASN A 216 -39.34 28.37 23.40
N LEU A 217 -38.34 29.21 23.12
CA LEU A 217 -38.48 30.67 23.12
C LEU A 217 -39.50 31.13 22.08
N CYS A 218 -39.49 30.53 20.87
CA CYS A 218 -40.51 30.78 19.85
C CYS A 218 -41.93 30.44 20.33
N LYS A 219 -42.13 29.33 21.07
CA LYS A 219 -43.45 28.99 21.66
C LYS A 219 -43.97 30.01 22.68
N LEU A 220 -43.05 30.74 23.31
CA LEU A 220 -43.35 31.79 24.28
C LEU A 220 -43.49 33.18 23.63
N ASN A 221 -43.40 33.29 22.29
CA ASN A 221 -43.33 34.55 21.55
C ASN A 221 -42.17 35.47 22.00
N ILE A 222 -41.06 34.86 22.45
CA ILE A 222 -39.82 35.58 22.77
C ILE A 222 -39.01 35.71 21.47
N SER A 223 -38.69 36.95 21.08
CA SER A 223 -37.90 37.25 19.88
C SER A 223 -36.38 37.15 20.07
N ALA A 224 -35.91 36.91 21.30
CA ALA A 224 -34.50 36.77 21.59
C ALA A 224 -33.97 35.38 21.18
N ILE A 225 -32.78 35.36 20.58
CA ILE A 225 -32.08 34.14 20.17
C ILE A 225 -31.04 33.80 21.23
N TYR A 226 -31.13 32.61 21.80
CA TYR A 226 -30.10 32.04 22.66
C TYR A 226 -28.89 31.60 21.84
N ASN A 227 -27.70 32.08 22.24
CA ASN A 227 -26.42 31.81 21.60
C ASN A 227 -25.39 31.16 22.55
N GLY A 228 -25.83 30.67 23.71
CA GLY A 228 -24.97 30.06 24.73
C GLY A 228 -24.29 31.03 25.70
N ARG A 229 -24.23 32.34 25.38
CA ARG A 229 -23.56 33.35 26.22
C ARG A 229 -24.52 34.38 26.81
N ASN A 230 -25.78 34.37 26.39
CA ASN A 230 -26.80 35.35 26.78
C ASN A 230 -27.84 34.77 27.76
N SER A 231 -27.45 33.80 28.58
CA SER A 231 -28.35 33.07 29.49
C SER A 231 -29.09 34.00 30.46
N GLU A 232 -28.42 35.03 30.99
CA GLU A 232 -29.07 36.02 31.88
C GLU A 232 -30.14 36.84 31.17
N LYS A 233 -29.87 37.35 29.96
CA LYS A 233 -30.87 38.07 29.16
C LYS A 233 -32.10 37.20 28.86
N ILE A 234 -31.89 35.92 28.55
CA ILE A 234 -33.01 34.99 28.30
C ILE A 234 -33.80 34.72 29.59
N ARG A 235 -33.15 34.60 30.75
CA ARG A 235 -33.84 34.46 32.04
C ARG A 235 -34.71 35.68 32.36
N ASP A 236 -34.23 36.89 32.10
CA ASP A 236 -35.00 38.11 32.32
C ASP A 236 -36.21 38.20 31.38
N GLU A 237 -36.05 37.75 30.13
CA GLU A 237 -37.17 37.61 29.20
C GLU A 237 -38.18 36.55 29.65
N ILE A 238 -37.76 35.43 30.23
CA ILE A 238 -38.68 34.42 30.77
C ILE A 238 -39.44 34.97 31.99
N LYS A 239 -38.77 35.74 32.86
CA LYS A 239 -39.41 36.38 34.03
C LYS A 239 -40.50 37.36 33.63
N SER A 240 -40.26 38.21 32.62
CA SER A 240 -41.31 39.12 32.11
C SER A 240 -42.52 38.38 31.52
N VAL A 241 -42.31 37.21 30.89
CA VAL A 241 -43.42 36.33 30.45
C VAL A 241 -44.17 35.72 31.64
N LYS A 242 -43.45 35.27 32.69
CA LYS A 242 -44.07 34.78 33.94
C LYS A 242 -44.90 35.85 34.66
N ASN A 243 -44.46 37.11 34.61
CA ASN A 243 -45.11 38.25 35.24
C ASN A 243 -46.29 38.83 34.44
N MET A 244 -46.65 38.23 33.29
CA MET A 244 -47.70 38.73 32.38
C MET A 244 -47.50 40.19 31.94
N GLU A 245 -46.25 40.63 31.79
CA GLU A 245 -45.96 41.97 31.29
C GLU A 245 -46.37 42.06 29.80
N ASN A 246 -47.23 43.03 29.49
CA ASN A 246 -47.72 43.25 28.12
C ASN A 246 -46.56 43.66 27.21
N ARG A 247 -46.10 42.72 26.38
CA ARG A 247 -45.10 42.98 25.35
C ARG A 247 -45.79 43.66 24.17
N GLY A 248 -45.44 44.91 23.94
CA GLY A 248 -45.86 45.65 22.74
C GLY A 248 -45.48 44.88 21.49
N ILE A 249 -46.47 44.63 20.64
CA ILE A 249 -46.24 44.06 19.30
C ILE A 249 -45.43 45.10 18.53
N LYS A 250 -44.25 44.73 18.04
CA LYS A 250 -43.50 45.59 17.11
C LYS A 250 -44.30 45.72 15.81
N ASP A 251 -44.77 46.92 15.51
CA ASP A 251 -45.40 47.26 14.23
C ASP A 251 -44.37 47.21 13.09
N GLY A 252 -44.77 46.63 11.95
CA GLY A 252 -43.97 46.59 10.71
C GLY A 252 -43.32 45.24 10.34
N GLN A 253 -43.81 44.11 10.85
CA GLN A 253 -43.27 42.78 10.47
C GLN A 253 -43.84 42.27 9.13
N LYS A 254 -42.95 41.77 8.28
CA LYS A 254 -43.27 41.17 6.97
C LYS A 254 -44.21 39.96 7.12
N THR A 255 -45.08 39.76 6.13
CA THR A 255 -45.98 38.60 6.10
C THR A 255 -45.20 37.30 5.84
N ILE A 256 -45.72 36.14 6.25
CA ILE A 256 -45.07 34.83 6.01
C ILE A 256 -44.79 34.63 4.52
N SER A 257 -45.75 34.97 3.65
CA SER A 257 -45.60 34.89 2.20
C SER A 257 -44.46 35.78 1.67
N GLU A 258 -44.28 36.99 2.23
CA GLU A 258 -43.14 37.85 1.88
C GLU A 258 -41.80 37.25 2.33
N LEU A 259 -41.74 36.67 3.53
CA LEU A 259 -40.53 36.04 4.05
C LEU A 259 -40.15 34.78 3.27
N GLU A 260 -41.12 33.95 2.88
CA GLU A 260 -40.90 32.77 2.03
C GLU A 260 -40.40 33.15 0.63
N VAL A 261 -40.95 34.22 0.03
CA VAL A 261 -40.47 34.74 -1.26
C VAL A 261 -39.02 35.22 -1.15
N ILE A 262 -38.67 35.94 -0.09
CA ILE A 262 -37.28 36.40 0.14
C ILE A 262 -36.36 35.20 0.39
N TYR A 263 -36.80 34.21 1.16
CA TYR A 263 -36.03 32.99 1.43
C TYR A 263 -35.75 32.20 0.15
N ASN A 264 -36.76 31.94 -0.67
CA ASN A 264 -36.62 31.20 -1.92
C ASN A 264 -35.71 31.94 -2.90
N ASN A 265 -35.84 33.26 -3.01
CA ASN A 265 -34.97 34.09 -3.84
C ASN A 265 -33.50 34.01 -3.37
N LEU A 266 -33.25 34.12 -2.05
CA LEU A 266 -31.90 33.95 -1.51
C LEU A 266 -31.34 32.54 -1.75
N ASP A 267 -32.16 31.50 -1.65
CA ASP A 267 -31.72 30.12 -1.86
C ASP A 267 -31.39 29.84 -3.34
N GLU A 268 -32.17 30.39 -4.27
CA GLU A 268 -31.84 30.37 -5.71
C GLU A 268 -30.57 31.16 -6.01
N GLN A 269 -30.40 32.35 -5.44
CA GLN A 269 -29.17 33.11 -5.64
C GLN A 269 -27.95 32.37 -5.06
N ILE A 270 -28.06 31.78 -3.86
CA ILE A 270 -26.98 30.97 -3.28
C ILE A 270 -26.61 29.81 -4.20
N LYS A 271 -27.60 29.09 -4.76
CA LYS A 271 -27.33 27.99 -5.72
C LYS A 271 -26.62 28.49 -6.98
N ILE A 272 -27.07 29.62 -7.54
CA ILE A 272 -26.42 30.22 -8.73
C ILE A 272 -24.97 30.61 -8.42
N TYR A 273 -24.73 31.24 -7.27
CA TYR A 273 -23.38 31.63 -6.86
C TYR A 273 -22.48 30.42 -6.55
N GLU A 274 -23.00 29.37 -5.91
CA GLU A 274 -22.26 28.14 -5.65
C GLU A 274 -21.86 27.43 -6.95
N ASN A 275 -22.77 27.35 -7.92
CA ASN A 275 -22.48 26.83 -9.25
C ASN A 275 -21.41 27.67 -9.96
N ARG A 276 -21.51 29.01 -9.90
CA ARG A 276 -20.47 29.90 -10.46
C ARG A 276 -19.09 29.64 -9.82
N ILE A 277 -19.01 29.44 -8.50
CA ILE A 277 -17.74 29.12 -7.84
C ILE A 277 -17.21 27.76 -8.28
N LEU A 278 -18.07 26.75 -8.45
CA LEU A 278 -17.67 25.44 -8.95
C LEU A 278 -17.12 25.51 -10.37
N ASP A 279 -17.78 26.26 -11.24
CA ASP A 279 -17.33 26.50 -12.61
C ASP A 279 -16.00 27.27 -12.62
N SER A 280 -15.87 28.35 -11.85
CA SER A 280 -14.60 29.09 -11.70
C SER A 280 -13.46 28.23 -11.16
N LYS A 281 -13.73 27.29 -10.24
CA LYS A 281 -12.71 26.33 -9.76
C LYS A 281 -12.26 25.39 -10.87
N ARG A 282 -13.20 24.84 -11.65
CA ARG A 282 -12.87 23.98 -12.80
C ARG A 282 -12.05 24.74 -13.83
N MET A 283 -12.47 25.95 -14.18
CA MET A 283 -11.74 26.83 -15.10
C MET A 283 -10.34 27.16 -14.58
N SER A 284 -10.17 27.42 -13.27
CA SER A 284 -8.86 27.67 -12.68
C SER A 284 -7.91 26.48 -12.82
N VAL A 285 -8.40 25.25 -12.59
CA VAL A 285 -7.59 24.03 -12.73
C VAL A 285 -7.21 23.78 -14.19
N GLU A 286 -8.15 23.97 -15.12
CA GLU A 286 -7.85 23.85 -16.55
C GLU A 286 -6.84 24.90 -17.02
N SER A 287 -6.97 26.15 -16.59
CA SER A 287 -6.03 27.22 -16.91
C SER A 287 -4.64 26.98 -16.31
N GLU A 288 -4.53 26.47 -15.08
CA GLU A 288 -3.24 26.06 -14.49
C GLU A 288 -2.59 24.91 -15.29
N ASN A 289 -3.38 23.90 -15.71
CA ASN A 289 -2.88 22.81 -16.54
C ASN A 289 -2.39 23.30 -17.91
N ARG A 290 -3.15 24.20 -18.55
CA ARG A 290 -2.76 24.83 -19.83
C ARG A 290 -1.49 25.65 -19.68
N LYS A 291 -1.33 26.39 -18.58
CA LYS A 291 -0.11 27.12 -18.27
C LYS A 291 1.10 26.19 -18.19
N ILE A 292 0.99 25.08 -17.44
CA ILE A 292 2.08 24.08 -17.34
C ILE A 292 2.46 23.50 -18.70
N LEU A 293 1.46 23.23 -19.56
CA LEU A 293 1.69 22.74 -20.93
C LEU A 293 2.42 23.79 -21.78
N LEU A 294 2.00 25.06 -21.72
CA LEU A 294 2.62 26.15 -22.47
C LEU A 294 4.02 26.49 -21.96
N ASP A 295 4.27 26.42 -20.65
CA ASP A 295 5.60 26.58 -20.06
C ASP A 295 6.55 25.48 -20.55
N LYS A 296 6.09 24.22 -20.58
CA LYS A 296 6.87 23.11 -21.17
C LYS A 296 7.12 23.30 -22.66
N LEU A 297 6.12 23.74 -23.41
CA LEU A 297 6.26 24.03 -24.84
C LEU A 297 7.27 25.17 -25.08
N LYS A 298 7.23 26.23 -24.26
CA LYS A 298 8.19 27.33 -24.30
C LYS A 298 9.63 26.86 -24.05
N VAL A 299 9.83 25.94 -23.10
CA VAL A 299 11.14 25.32 -22.84
C VAL A 299 11.63 24.50 -24.04
N ILE A 300 10.75 23.73 -24.69
CA ILE A 300 11.11 22.94 -25.88
C ILE A 300 11.46 23.87 -27.06
N LEU A 301 10.69 24.94 -27.26
CA LEU A 301 10.88 25.88 -28.35
C LEU A 301 12.13 26.74 -28.19
N ASN A 302 12.55 27.05 -26.95
CA ASN A 302 13.82 27.73 -26.68
C ASN A 302 15.05 26.95 -27.21
N ASN A 303 14.92 25.63 -27.41
CA ASN A 303 16.00 24.79 -27.92
C ASN A 303 16.00 24.67 -29.46
N THR A 304 15.08 25.35 -30.16
CA THR A 304 14.89 25.21 -31.61
C THR A 304 14.87 26.58 -32.31
N ASN A 305 15.98 26.98 -32.95
CA ASN A 305 16.16 28.31 -33.55
C ASN A 305 15.11 28.69 -34.62
N GLU A 306 14.57 27.71 -35.35
CA GLU A 306 13.62 27.95 -36.44
C GLU A 306 12.21 28.35 -35.96
N LEU A 307 11.88 28.09 -34.68
CA LEU A 307 10.54 28.27 -34.12
C LEU A 307 10.46 29.44 -33.11
N GLN A 308 11.49 30.28 -33.06
CA GLN A 308 11.61 31.37 -32.09
C GLN A 308 10.46 32.40 -32.19
N TYR A 309 9.88 32.57 -33.39
CA TYR A 309 8.72 33.43 -33.64
C TYR A 309 7.44 33.02 -32.87
N LEU A 310 7.36 31.78 -32.36
CA LEU A 310 6.22 31.27 -31.58
C LEU A 310 6.33 31.58 -30.08
N ILE A 311 7.50 32.00 -29.60
CA ILE A 311 7.75 32.25 -28.16
C ILE A 311 6.95 33.45 -27.65
N GLU A 312 6.88 34.52 -28.44
CA GLU A 312 6.15 35.74 -28.08
C GLU A 312 4.62 35.49 -28.00
N PRO A 313 3.97 34.86 -29.00
CA PRO A 313 2.58 34.41 -28.88
C PRO A 313 2.30 33.54 -27.64
N ILE A 314 3.19 32.58 -27.33
CA ILE A 314 3.04 31.71 -26.16
C ILE A 314 3.16 32.51 -24.86
N THR A 315 4.07 33.48 -24.81
CA THR A 315 4.26 34.33 -23.64
C THR A 315 3.04 35.21 -23.39
N ASN A 316 2.43 35.75 -24.44
CA ASN A 316 1.16 36.49 -24.35
C ASN A 316 0.01 35.59 -23.86
N LEU A 317 -0.10 34.36 -24.39
CA LEU A 317 -1.11 33.39 -23.92
C LEU A 317 -0.93 33.03 -22.43
N ILE A 318 0.30 32.89 -21.96
CA ILE A 318 0.59 32.63 -20.54
C ILE A 318 0.14 33.82 -19.68
N SER A 319 0.43 35.05 -20.10
CA SER A 319 0.00 36.28 -19.40
C SER A 319 -1.53 36.41 -19.31
N ASP A 320 -2.24 36.09 -20.40
CA ASP A 320 -3.71 36.09 -20.43
C ASP A 320 -4.29 35.02 -19.49
N LEU A 321 -3.68 33.84 -19.45
CA LEU A 321 -4.06 32.77 -18.52
C LEU A 321 -3.81 33.16 -17.07
N GLU A 322 -2.70 33.85 -16.75
CA GLU A 322 -2.43 34.34 -15.40
C GLU A 322 -3.48 35.36 -14.93
N SER A 323 -3.89 36.26 -15.82
CA SER A 323 -4.95 37.23 -15.56
C SER A 323 -6.29 36.52 -15.31
N SER A 324 -6.62 35.51 -16.12
CA SER A 324 -7.81 34.67 -15.93
C SER A 324 -7.80 33.89 -14.61
N ILE A 325 -6.65 33.32 -14.23
CA ILE A 325 -6.48 32.61 -12.96
C ILE A 325 -6.66 33.56 -11.77
N SER A 326 -6.10 34.77 -11.85
CA SER A 326 -6.25 35.81 -10.81
C SER A 326 -7.71 36.22 -10.63
N PHE A 327 -8.43 36.45 -11.73
CA PHE A 327 -9.86 36.79 -11.70
C PHE A 327 -10.71 35.65 -11.11
N ASN A 328 -10.45 34.41 -11.48
CA ASN A 328 -11.14 33.25 -10.90
C ASN A 328 -10.84 33.10 -9.40
N LYS A 329 -9.61 33.37 -8.95
CA LYS A 329 -9.27 33.38 -7.52
C LYS A 329 -10.05 34.43 -6.73
N TYR A 330 -10.26 35.62 -7.32
CA TYR A 330 -11.08 36.67 -6.72
C TYR A 330 -12.54 36.20 -6.53
N ILE A 331 -13.16 35.64 -7.58
CA ILE A 331 -14.53 35.09 -7.51
C ILE A 331 -14.65 33.98 -6.46
N ILE A 332 -13.66 33.10 -6.35
CA ILE A 332 -13.64 32.01 -5.37
C ILE A 332 -13.53 32.55 -3.93
N SER A 333 -12.85 33.68 -3.73
CA SER A 333 -12.60 34.28 -2.41
C SER A 333 -13.70 35.23 -1.91
N ASP A 334 -14.69 35.53 -2.76
CA ASP A 334 -15.73 36.52 -2.46
C ASP A 334 -16.57 36.11 -1.23
N SER A 335 -16.73 37.05 -0.28
CA SER A 335 -17.45 36.83 0.98
C SER A 335 -18.96 36.92 0.83
N THR A 336 -19.46 37.34 -0.34
CA THR A 336 -20.89 37.47 -0.66
C THR A 336 -21.70 36.22 -0.28
N ILE A 337 -21.26 35.02 -0.64
CA ILE A 337 -21.98 33.78 -0.26
C ILE A 337 -22.10 33.62 1.25
N LYS A 338 -21.07 33.99 2.01
CA LYS A 338 -21.06 33.88 3.47
C LYS A 338 -22.09 34.82 4.10
N ASP A 339 -22.24 36.02 3.54
CA ASP A 339 -23.21 37.00 4.01
C ASP A 339 -24.63 36.66 3.56
N MET A 340 -24.82 36.13 2.34
CA MET A 340 -26.12 35.60 1.88
C MET A 340 -26.59 34.42 2.73
N LYS A 341 -25.69 33.51 3.12
CA LYS A 341 -26.02 32.41 4.04
C LYS A 341 -26.44 32.91 5.42
N LYS A 342 -25.79 33.95 5.95
CA LYS A 342 -26.21 34.59 7.21
C LYS A 342 -27.60 35.21 7.09
N GLN A 343 -27.88 35.92 5.99
CA GLN A 343 -29.18 36.53 5.74
C GLN A 343 -30.28 35.48 5.62
N ARG A 344 -30.02 34.37 4.90
CA ARG A 344 -30.96 33.25 4.78
C ARG A 344 -31.30 32.66 6.15
N GLU A 345 -30.31 32.46 7.01
CA GLU A 345 -30.53 31.94 8.36
C GLU A 345 -31.28 32.91 9.27
N ALA A 346 -31.09 34.23 9.11
CA ALA A 346 -31.91 35.23 9.81
C ALA A 346 -33.38 35.15 9.36
N ILE A 347 -33.64 35.06 8.06
CA ILE A 347 -35.01 34.97 7.51
C ILE A 347 -35.68 33.65 7.91
N LYS A 348 -34.95 32.54 7.94
CA LYS A 348 -35.45 31.25 8.40
C LYS A 348 -35.92 31.30 9.86
N GLN A 349 -35.18 32.02 10.72
CA GLN A 349 -35.58 32.24 12.11
C GLN A 349 -36.80 33.17 12.20
N GLU A 350 -36.91 34.19 11.34
CA GLU A 350 -38.10 35.03 11.26
C GLU A 350 -39.34 34.24 10.83
N ILE A 351 -39.24 33.37 9.82
CA ILE A 351 -40.33 32.48 9.37
C ILE A 351 -40.78 31.58 10.53
N LEU A 352 -39.84 30.92 11.21
CA LEU A 352 -40.14 30.10 12.38
C LEU A 352 -40.83 30.90 13.50
N SER A 353 -40.34 32.11 13.80
CA SER A 353 -40.96 32.95 14.83
C SER A 353 -42.41 33.34 14.47
N ASN A 354 -42.69 33.57 13.19
CA ASN A 354 -44.01 33.95 12.69
C ASN A 354 -44.97 32.75 12.70
N ASP A 355 -44.53 31.56 12.26
CA ASP A 355 -45.31 30.32 12.31
C ASP A 355 -45.75 29.94 13.74
N TYR A 356 -44.85 30.11 14.71
CA TYR A 356 -45.16 29.84 16.12
C TYR A 356 -46.08 30.91 16.73
N ARG A 357 -46.07 32.14 16.22
CA ARG A 357 -46.96 33.22 16.67
C ARG A 357 -48.43 32.95 16.33
N PHE A 358 -48.70 32.29 15.20
CA PHE A 358 -50.08 31.93 14.78
C PHE A 358 -50.58 30.61 15.36
N LYS A 359 -49.70 29.78 15.96
CA LYS A 359 -50.10 28.56 16.68
C LYS A 359 -50.59 28.91 18.09
N ARG A 360 -51.80 28.44 18.44
CA ARG A 360 -52.36 28.57 19.80
C ARG A 360 -51.77 27.47 20.70
N PHE A 361 -50.89 27.86 21.61
CA PHE A 361 -50.38 26.99 22.67
C PHE A 361 -51.24 27.10 23.93
N ASN A 362 -51.54 25.96 24.56
CA ASN A 362 -52.25 25.93 25.83
C ASN A 362 -51.34 26.37 27.00
N VAL A 363 -51.93 26.61 28.18
CA VAL A 363 -51.18 27.08 29.36
C VAL A 363 -50.14 26.05 29.82
N ASP A 364 -50.47 24.76 29.78
CA ASP A 364 -49.57 23.66 30.17
C ASP A 364 -48.35 23.55 29.25
N GLU A 365 -48.50 23.80 27.95
CA GLU A 365 -47.44 23.78 26.94
C GLU A 365 -46.46 24.95 27.14
N LYS A 366 -46.98 26.11 27.55
CA LYS A 366 -46.14 27.27 27.91
C LYS A 366 -45.38 27.03 29.21
N ILE A 367 -46.02 26.43 30.22
CA ILE A 367 -45.36 26.04 31.47
C ILE A 367 -44.25 25.01 31.20
N LYS A 368 -44.52 23.99 30.37
CA LYS A 368 -43.52 23.00 29.95
C LYS A 368 -42.36 23.64 29.17
N ALA A 369 -42.66 24.58 28.27
CA ALA A 369 -41.62 25.29 27.52
C ALA A 369 -40.69 26.10 28.43
N VAL A 370 -41.25 26.78 29.45
CA VAL A 370 -40.48 27.51 30.45
C VAL A 370 -39.59 26.58 31.28
N ALA A 371 -40.12 25.47 31.79
CA ALA A 371 -39.34 24.50 32.56
C ALA A 371 -38.16 23.95 31.75
N ILE A 372 -38.41 23.58 30.49
CA ILE A 372 -37.37 23.06 29.59
C ILE A 372 -36.28 24.11 29.33
N ILE A 373 -36.63 25.39 29.17
CA ILE A 373 -35.61 26.44 28.97
C ILE A 373 -34.80 26.65 30.25
N GLU A 374 -35.44 26.71 31.41
CA GLU A 374 -34.73 26.89 32.70
C GLU A 374 -33.77 25.74 32.99
N ASP A 375 -34.17 24.49 32.71
CA ASP A 375 -33.31 23.31 32.83
C ASP A 375 -32.07 23.41 31.92
N TYR A 376 -32.25 23.76 30.64
CA TYR A 376 -31.14 23.87 29.69
C TYR A 376 -30.25 25.11 29.90
N LEU A 377 -30.78 26.21 30.45
CA LEU A 377 -30.00 27.40 30.80
C LEU A 377 -29.12 27.20 32.04
N ASN A 378 -29.39 26.16 32.83
CA ASN A 378 -28.58 25.79 33.99
C ASN A 378 -27.45 24.81 33.64
N GLU A 379 -27.42 24.26 32.42
CA GLU A 379 -26.25 23.50 31.94
C GLU A 379 -25.10 24.45 31.59
N ASP A 380 -23.92 24.20 32.16
CA ASP A 380 -22.72 24.97 31.88
C ASP A 380 -22.11 24.51 30.54
N LEU A 381 -22.19 25.37 29.52
CA LEU A 381 -21.85 25.03 28.14
C LEU A 381 -20.56 25.73 27.70
N MET A 382 -19.43 25.05 27.87
CA MET A 382 -18.14 25.49 27.32
C MET A 382 -17.95 24.92 25.91
N TYR A 383 -18.10 25.78 24.90
CA TYR A 383 -17.85 25.44 23.49
C TYR A 383 -16.65 26.23 22.94
N ASN A 384 -15.61 25.51 22.47
CA ASN A 384 -14.41 26.11 21.89
C ASN A 384 -14.23 25.74 20.41
N ASP A 385 -14.98 26.42 19.53
CA ASP A 385 -14.84 26.29 18.06
C ASP A 385 -13.41 26.53 17.56
N SER A 386 -12.65 27.40 18.24
CA SER A 386 -11.29 27.75 17.84
C SER A 386 -10.32 26.56 17.98
N GLU A 387 -10.51 25.76 19.03
CA GLU A 387 -9.68 24.60 19.30
C GLU A 387 -9.97 23.46 18.34
N LEU A 388 -11.25 23.22 18.03
CA LEU A 388 -11.68 22.25 17.02
C LEU A 388 -11.09 22.59 15.64
N LYS A 389 -11.13 23.86 15.24
CA LYS A 389 -10.51 24.32 13.98
C LYS A 389 -8.99 24.14 13.97
N LYS A 390 -8.31 24.44 15.07
CA LYS A 390 -6.85 24.23 15.21
C LYS A 390 -6.48 22.75 15.09
N LYS A 391 -7.17 21.86 15.80
CA LYS A 391 -6.92 20.41 15.75
C LYS A 391 -7.20 19.84 14.35
N ARG A 392 -8.30 20.22 13.68
CA ARG A 392 -8.58 19.83 12.29
C ARG A 392 -7.48 20.30 11.32
N LYS A 393 -6.96 21.52 11.48
CA LYS A 393 -5.84 22.03 10.68
C LYS A 393 -4.57 21.21 10.91
N ARG A 394 -4.25 20.87 12.17
CA ARG A 394 -3.10 20.04 12.53
C ARG A 394 -3.23 18.63 11.94
N ILE A 395 -4.39 17.99 12.02
CA ILE A 395 -4.64 16.66 11.40
C ILE A 395 -4.33 16.69 9.91
N LYS A 396 -4.78 17.73 9.18
CA LYS A 396 -4.50 17.88 7.75
C LYS A 396 -2.99 17.99 7.48
N GLN A 397 -2.29 18.81 8.26
CA GLN A 397 -0.84 18.98 8.14
C GLN A 397 -0.08 17.67 8.41
N ILE A 398 -0.48 16.91 9.42
CA ILE A 398 0.13 15.62 9.74
C ILE A 398 -0.09 14.62 8.60
N LYS A 399 -1.32 14.53 8.06
CA LYS A 399 -1.63 13.65 6.92
C LYS A 399 -0.79 13.98 5.68
N GLU A 400 -0.62 15.26 5.37
CA GLU A 400 0.26 15.71 4.28
C GLU A 400 1.73 15.37 4.56
N SER A 401 2.20 15.58 5.79
CA SER A 401 3.58 15.27 6.19
C SER A 401 3.88 13.77 6.10
N ILE A 402 2.98 12.91 6.61
CA ILE A 402 3.10 11.46 6.51
C ILE A 402 3.19 11.04 5.04
N LYS A 403 2.34 11.59 4.16
CA LYS A 403 2.37 11.25 2.73
C LYS A 403 3.69 11.64 2.07
N ILE A 404 4.28 12.78 2.43
CA ILE A 404 5.59 13.20 1.89
C ILE A 404 6.69 12.24 2.39
N LEU A 405 6.71 11.97 3.71
CA LEU A 405 7.71 11.09 4.32
C LEU A 405 7.62 9.66 3.80
N GLN A 406 6.41 9.12 3.59
CA GLN A 406 6.18 7.78 3.04
C GLN A 406 6.74 7.62 1.62
N ASN A 407 6.74 8.69 0.83
CA ASN A 407 7.26 8.71 -0.54
C ASN A 407 8.76 9.08 -0.62
N THR A 408 9.40 9.34 0.52
CA THR A 408 10.83 9.66 0.57
C THR A 408 11.63 8.37 0.56
N ASP A 409 12.51 8.23 -0.43
CA ASP A 409 13.28 7.02 -0.66
C ASP A 409 14.65 7.06 0.02
N ASP A 410 15.06 5.90 0.52
CA ASP A 410 16.42 5.63 0.96
C ASP A 410 17.32 5.39 -0.26
N ILE A 411 17.85 6.50 -0.80
CA ILE A 411 18.71 6.47 -2.00
C ILE A 411 19.97 5.63 -1.75
N GLU A 412 20.61 5.76 -0.59
CA GLU A 412 21.81 4.99 -0.23
C GLU A 412 21.53 3.48 -0.23
N LYS A 413 20.37 3.06 0.28
CA LYS A 413 19.97 1.66 0.29
C LYS A 413 19.62 1.15 -1.12
N ILE A 414 19.00 1.97 -1.95
CA ILE A 414 18.75 1.67 -3.37
C ILE A 414 20.07 1.54 -4.15
N GLU A 415 21.06 2.37 -3.86
CA GLU A 415 22.40 2.26 -4.44
C GLU A 415 23.13 1.02 -3.93
N ALA A 416 23.03 0.70 -2.64
CA ALA A 416 23.63 -0.49 -2.05
C ALA A 416 23.09 -1.77 -2.68
N ILE A 417 21.77 -1.88 -2.91
CA ILE A 417 21.19 -3.04 -3.58
C ILE A 417 21.61 -3.09 -5.06
N SER A 418 21.64 -1.95 -5.76
CA SER A 418 22.13 -1.86 -7.15
C SER A 418 23.57 -2.36 -7.28
N ASN A 419 24.43 -1.96 -6.33
CA ASN A 419 25.81 -2.41 -6.25
C ASN A 419 25.91 -3.90 -5.92
N SER A 420 25.05 -4.43 -5.03
CA SER A 420 25.03 -5.86 -4.73
C SER A 420 24.66 -6.69 -5.96
N ILE A 421 23.62 -6.28 -6.69
CA ILE A 421 23.15 -6.93 -7.93
C ILE A 421 24.27 -6.92 -8.98
N THR A 422 24.88 -5.76 -9.18
CA THR A 422 26.00 -5.59 -10.13
C THR A 422 27.17 -6.50 -9.76
N ASN A 423 27.54 -6.58 -8.49
CA ASN A 423 28.65 -7.39 -8.02
C ASN A 423 28.40 -8.90 -8.16
N LEU A 424 27.16 -9.35 -7.91
CA LEU A 424 26.77 -10.74 -8.16
C LEU A 424 26.88 -11.05 -9.65
N TYR A 425 26.29 -10.23 -10.52
CA TYR A 425 26.37 -10.42 -11.97
C TYR A 425 27.82 -10.45 -12.48
N LYS A 426 28.64 -9.47 -12.09
CA LYS A 426 30.06 -9.36 -12.47
C LYS A 426 30.89 -10.58 -12.08
N SER A 427 30.54 -11.28 -10.99
CA SER A 427 31.30 -12.45 -10.52
C SER A 427 31.38 -13.57 -11.57
N ALA A 428 30.39 -13.69 -12.44
CA ALA A 428 30.34 -14.69 -13.50
C ALA A 428 31.18 -14.35 -14.75
N GLY A 429 31.81 -13.17 -14.82
CA GLY A 429 32.54 -12.70 -16.01
C GLY A 429 33.74 -13.55 -16.42
N LYS A 430 34.24 -14.43 -15.54
CA LYS A 430 35.32 -15.38 -15.88
C LYS A 430 34.80 -16.64 -16.59
N VAL A 431 33.55 -17.02 -16.36
CA VAL A 431 32.97 -18.29 -16.82
C VAL A 431 31.89 -18.13 -17.88
N SER A 432 31.40 -16.91 -18.11
CA SER A 432 30.40 -16.60 -19.13
C SER A 432 30.90 -15.48 -20.03
N GLU A 433 30.92 -15.75 -21.33
CA GLU A 433 31.29 -14.77 -22.36
C GLU A 433 30.29 -13.63 -22.44
N LEU A 434 28.99 -13.91 -22.23
CA LEU A 434 27.93 -12.90 -22.19
C LEU A 434 28.20 -11.87 -21.09
N VAL A 435 28.51 -12.35 -19.88
CA VAL A 435 28.83 -11.48 -18.73
C VAL A 435 30.15 -10.77 -18.99
N LYS A 436 31.18 -11.46 -19.47
CA LYS A 436 32.49 -10.87 -19.78
C LYS A 436 32.36 -9.69 -20.74
N HIS A 437 31.56 -9.84 -21.79
CA HIS A 437 31.28 -8.77 -22.74
C HIS A 437 30.69 -7.54 -22.04
N ASP A 438 29.66 -7.73 -21.21
CA ASP A 438 29.00 -6.63 -20.51
C ASP A 438 29.93 -5.94 -19.50
N VAL A 439 30.74 -6.71 -18.76
CA VAL A 439 31.69 -6.16 -17.76
C VAL A 439 32.84 -5.39 -18.38
N ASN A 440 33.21 -5.70 -19.63
CA ASN A 440 34.22 -4.95 -20.38
C ASN A 440 33.71 -3.59 -20.88
N LEU A 441 32.40 -3.34 -20.84
CA LEU A 441 31.85 -2.02 -21.15
C LEU A 441 32.19 -1.06 -20.02
N ASP A 442 32.66 0.13 -20.40
CA ASP A 442 33.09 1.12 -19.41
C ASP A 442 31.91 1.57 -18.53
N GLY A 443 32.16 1.63 -17.22
CA GLY A 443 31.13 2.00 -16.24
C GLY A 443 29.94 1.04 -16.12
N PHE A 444 30.00 -0.19 -16.63
CA PHE A 444 28.86 -1.13 -16.55
C PHE A 444 28.36 -1.33 -15.12
N LYS A 445 27.07 -1.05 -14.91
CA LYS A 445 26.34 -1.26 -13.66
C LYS A 445 24.90 -1.66 -13.92
N ILE A 446 24.29 -2.37 -12.97
CA ILE A 446 22.87 -2.70 -12.98
C ILE A 446 22.20 -1.84 -11.91
N GLN A 447 21.45 -0.85 -12.34
CA GLN A 447 20.71 0.05 -11.47
C GLN A 447 19.33 -0.54 -11.13
N TYR A 448 19.03 -0.65 -9.84
CA TYR A 448 17.68 -0.96 -9.39
C TYR A 448 16.84 0.32 -9.35
N ILE A 449 15.71 0.32 -10.03
CA ILE A 449 14.72 1.40 -10.00
C ILE A 449 13.50 0.89 -9.24
N LYS A 450 13.31 1.42 -8.01
CA LYS A 450 12.19 1.05 -7.13
C LYS A 450 10.84 1.20 -7.83
N ARG A 451 10.63 2.31 -8.55
CA ARG A 451 9.38 2.57 -9.27
C ARG A 451 9.23 1.60 -10.44
N GLY A 452 8.27 0.68 -10.33
CA GLY A 452 8.05 -0.37 -11.32
C GLY A 452 8.96 -1.59 -11.13
N ASN A 453 9.77 -1.62 -10.05
CA ASN A 453 10.62 -2.74 -9.68
C ASN A 453 11.48 -3.23 -10.87
N ILE A 454 12.32 -2.32 -11.39
CA ILE A 454 13.05 -2.51 -12.65
C ILE A 454 14.54 -2.71 -12.38
N LEU A 455 15.16 -3.64 -13.10
CA LEU A 455 16.62 -3.80 -13.21
C LEU A 455 17.09 -3.19 -14.53
N GLN A 456 17.80 -2.08 -14.48
CA GLN A 456 18.25 -1.35 -15.66
C GLN A 456 19.78 -1.45 -15.79
N PRO A 457 20.31 -2.15 -16.80
CA PRO A 457 21.73 -2.06 -17.15
C PRO A 457 22.06 -0.65 -17.64
N MET A 458 23.19 -0.12 -17.17
CA MET A 458 23.70 1.21 -17.45
C MET A 458 25.19 1.12 -17.77
N ILE A 459 25.68 1.98 -18.66
CA ILE A 459 27.10 2.14 -19.01
C ILE A 459 27.48 3.63 -18.88
N SER A 460 28.77 3.94 -18.73
CA SER A 460 29.24 5.33 -18.73
C SER A 460 29.61 5.76 -20.14
N ASN A 461 29.17 6.95 -20.56
CA ASN A 461 29.70 7.62 -21.75
C ASN A 461 30.81 8.58 -21.34
N ASN A 462 32.01 8.37 -21.89
CA ASN A 462 33.13 9.29 -21.77
C ASN A 462 33.05 10.39 -22.86
N GLU A 463 31.89 11.02 -23.05
CA GLU A 463 31.85 12.30 -23.75
C GLU A 463 32.06 13.39 -22.70
N ILE A 464 33.32 13.80 -22.57
CA ILE A 464 33.71 14.93 -21.73
C ILE A 464 33.20 16.20 -22.42
N GLU A 465 32.01 16.68 -22.06
CA GLU A 465 31.68 18.09 -22.30
C GLU A 465 32.54 18.93 -21.35
N THR A 466 33.62 19.52 -21.87
CA THR A 466 34.41 20.50 -21.14
C THR A 466 33.62 21.80 -21.01
N SER A 467 32.86 21.92 -19.92
CA SER A 467 32.54 23.21 -19.31
C SER A 467 32.77 23.09 -17.81
N ASP A 468 33.90 23.67 -17.35
CA ASP A 468 34.24 24.00 -15.97
C ASP A 468 34.04 22.89 -14.91
N ASP A 469 35.12 22.15 -14.64
CA ASP A 469 35.45 21.47 -13.36
C ASP A 469 34.37 20.65 -12.61
N ILE A 470 33.36 20.13 -13.31
CA ILE A 470 32.45 19.11 -12.77
C ILE A 470 32.44 17.91 -13.72
N LYS A 471 33.05 16.80 -13.30
CA LYS A 471 32.88 15.50 -13.95
C LYS A 471 31.42 15.06 -13.76
N ILE A 472 30.56 15.35 -14.72
CA ILE A 472 29.24 14.74 -14.80
C ILE A 472 29.41 13.42 -15.54
N GLU A 473 29.43 12.30 -14.80
CA GLU A 473 29.38 10.98 -15.42
C GLU A 473 27.98 10.79 -16.05
N ASN A 474 27.87 11.01 -17.35
CA ASN A 474 26.66 10.71 -18.10
C ASN A 474 26.54 9.20 -18.26
N SER A 475 25.70 8.56 -17.44
CA SER A 475 25.37 7.14 -17.57
C SER A 475 24.18 6.95 -18.50
N GLU A 476 24.33 6.10 -19.52
CA GLU A 476 23.28 5.78 -20.49
C GLU A 476 22.68 4.39 -20.26
N LYS A 477 21.42 4.22 -20.70
CA LYS A 477 20.71 2.94 -20.63
C LYS A 477 21.29 1.97 -21.66
N TYR A 478 21.74 0.81 -21.19
CA TYR A 478 22.20 -0.26 -22.04
C TYR A 478 21.10 -1.30 -22.24
N TYR A 479 20.74 -1.56 -23.50
CA TYR A 479 19.71 -2.55 -23.86
C TYR A 479 20.36 -3.81 -24.41
N THR A 480 20.21 -4.93 -23.68
CA THR A 480 20.62 -6.26 -24.16
C THR A 480 19.44 -7.04 -24.69
N GLY A 481 19.57 -7.69 -25.85
CA GLY A 481 18.51 -8.51 -26.44
C GLY A 481 18.48 -9.99 -25.98
N SER A 482 19.27 -10.37 -24.98
CA SER A 482 19.49 -11.77 -24.61
C SER A 482 18.69 -12.17 -23.37
N MET A 483 17.81 -13.17 -23.52
CA MET A 483 17.06 -13.76 -22.42
C MET A 483 17.98 -14.35 -21.34
N ALA A 484 19.09 -14.97 -21.74
CA ALA A 484 20.10 -15.51 -20.82
C ALA A 484 20.71 -14.41 -19.93
N ARG A 485 21.14 -13.29 -20.52
CA ARG A 485 21.68 -12.13 -19.77
C ARG A 485 20.65 -11.63 -18.77
N HIS A 486 19.43 -11.39 -19.22
CA HIS A 486 18.37 -10.90 -18.35
C HIS A 486 18.03 -11.87 -17.22
N THR A 487 18.09 -13.19 -17.48
CA THR A 487 17.84 -14.21 -16.46
C THR A 487 18.91 -14.18 -15.37
N LEU A 488 20.19 -13.97 -15.71
CA LEU A 488 21.26 -13.80 -14.71
C LEU A 488 21.11 -12.51 -13.90
N MET A 489 20.70 -11.41 -14.55
CA MET A 489 20.43 -10.15 -13.87
C MET A 489 19.25 -10.30 -12.90
N GLN A 490 18.18 -10.96 -13.34
CA GLN A 490 17.01 -11.26 -12.53
C GLN A 490 17.37 -12.15 -11.33
N LEU A 491 18.13 -13.24 -11.54
CA LEU A 491 18.65 -14.09 -10.46
C LEU A 491 19.47 -13.26 -9.46
N SER A 492 20.35 -12.39 -9.94
CA SER A 492 21.16 -11.49 -9.11
C SER A 492 20.28 -10.51 -8.31
N GLY A 493 19.17 -10.05 -8.92
CA GLY A 493 18.13 -9.26 -8.27
C GLY A 493 17.49 -10.00 -7.11
N TYR A 494 16.96 -11.19 -7.34
CA TYR A 494 16.36 -12.04 -6.31
C TYR A 494 17.31 -12.28 -5.14
N LEU A 495 18.55 -12.69 -5.42
CA LEU A 495 19.55 -12.98 -4.41
C LEU A 495 19.92 -11.72 -3.60
N SER A 496 20.05 -10.56 -4.24
CA SER A 496 20.37 -9.31 -3.55
C SER A 496 19.22 -8.83 -2.64
N PHE A 497 17.98 -9.03 -3.07
CA PHE A 497 16.81 -8.76 -2.22
C PHE A 497 16.77 -9.71 -1.02
N LEU A 498 16.99 -11.01 -1.24
CA LEU A 498 17.02 -11.98 -0.15
C LEU A 498 18.17 -11.71 0.83
N GLU A 499 19.35 -11.35 0.34
CA GLU A 499 20.48 -10.90 1.17
C GLU A 499 20.07 -9.74 2.07
N LEU A 500 19.46 -8.70 1.50
CA LEU A 500 19.00 -7.52 2.23
C LEU A 500 17.97 -7.87 3.30
N LEU A 501 16.94 -8.63 2.92
CA LEU A 501 15.82 -8.96 3.80
C LEU A 501 16.25 -9.87 4.96
N ILE A 502 17.16 -10.82 4.71
CA ILE A 502 17.69 -11.73 5.73
C ILE A 502 18.60 -10.97 6.71
N LYS A 503 19.51 -10.12 6.20
CA LYS A 503 20.45 -9.37 7.06
C LYS A 503 19.75 -8.38 8.00
N GLU A 504 18.69 -7.74 7.53
CA GLU A 504 17.93 -6.81 8.38
C GLU A 504 17.03 -7.52 9.39
N ASN A 505 16.68 -8.78 9.14
CA ASN A 505 15.99 -9.67 10.07
C ASN A 505 14.69 -9.08 10.71
N ARG A 506 14.03 -8.14 10.00
CA ARG A 506 12.85 -7.40 10.47
C ARG A 506 11.59 -7.61 9.62
N TYR A 507 11.68 -8.52 8.65
CA TYR A 507 10.61 -8.79 7.70
C TYR A 507 10.09 -10.22 7.85
N PRO A 508 8.78 -10.45 7.66
CA PRO A 508 8.20 -11.78 7.76
C PRO A 508 8.52 -12.59 6.50
N ILE A 509 9.76 -13.02 6.32
CA ILE A 509 10.22 -13.73 5.13
C ILE A 509 10.45 -15.22 5.43
N VAL A 510 10.02 -16.09 4.52
CA VAL A 510 10.46 -17.49 4.52
C VAL A 510 11.85 -17.51 3.89
N PRO A 511 12.91 -17.97 4.57
CA PRO A 511 14.25 -17.87 4.02
C PRO A 511 14.55 -19.02 3.06
N ILE A 512 13.88 -19.01 1.91
CA ILE A 512 14.11 -19.93 0.80
C ILE A 512 14.20 -19.19 -0.54
N LEU A 513 14.80 -19.81 -1.55
CA LEU A 513 14.60 -19.43 -2.95
C LEU A 513 14.30 -20.69 -3.76
N VAL A 514 13.16 -20.71 -4.42
CA VAL A 514 12.72 -21.82 -5.26
C VAL A 514 12.79 -21.37 -6.71
N ILE A 515 13.56 -22.11 -7.51
CA ILE A 515 13.88 -21.76 -8.90
C ILE A 515 13.44 -22.90 -9.82
N ASP A 516 12.58 -22.61 -10.79
CA ASP A 516 12.13 -23.57 -11.80
C ASP A 516 12.86 -23.36 -13.13
N HIS A 517 13.57 -24.38 -13.58
CA HIS A 517 14.16 -24.57 -14.91
C HIS A 517 14.99 -23.38 -15.42
N ILE A 518 15.97 -22.95 -14.62
CA ILE A 518 16.77 -21.74 -14.90
C ILE A 518 17.80 -21.93 -16.01
N SER A 519 18.22 -23.16 -16.32
CA SER A 519 19.21 -23.42 -17.37
C SER A 519 18.68 -23.19 -18.79
N LYS A 520 17.36 -23.25 -18.99
CA LYS A 520 16.70 -23.27 -20.30
C LYS A 520 17.14 -22.14 -21.26
N PRO A 521 17.32 -20.89 -20.82
CA PRO A 521 17.75 -19.81 -21.72
C PRO A 521 19.23 -19.86 -22.10
N PHE A 522 20.03 -20.75 -21.50
CA PHE A 522 21.49 -20.76 -21.58
C PHE A 522 22.03 -21.86 -22.48
N ASP A 523 23.04 -21.50 -23.26
CA ASP A 523 23.92 -22.46 -23.91
C ASP A 523 24.86 -23.13 -22.90
N VAL A 524 25.59 -24.16 -23.37
CA VAL A 524 26.53 -24.95 -22.56
C VAL A 524 27.67 -24.10 -22.00
N THR A 525 28.07 -23.05 -22.71
CA THR A 525 29.17 -22.18 -22.32
C THR A 525 28.79 -21.18 -21.23
N ASN A 526 27.55 -20.67 -21.22
CA ASN A 526 27.15 -19.61 -20.26
C ASN A 526 26.37 -20.11 -19.04
N ARG A 527 25.76 -21.31 -19.08
CA ARG A 527 25.00 -21.86 -17.92
C ARG A 527 25.80 -21.97 -16.62
N ARG A 528 27.13 -22.11 -16.73
CA ARG A 528 28.08 -22.11 -15.62
C ARG A 528 28.05 -20.83 -14.77
N ALA A 529 27.56 -19.72 -15.32
CA ALA A 529 27.39 -18.47 -14.59
C ALA A 529 26.46 -18.60 -13.37
N ILE A 530 25.47 -19.48 -13.45
CA ILE A 530 24.45 -19.67 -12.40
C ILE A 530 25.12 -20.11 -11.09
N GLY A 531 25.95 -21.16 -11.14
CA GLY A 531 26.67 -21.66 -9.96
C GLY A 531 27.64 -20.65 -9.37
N VAL A 532 28.33 -19.86 -10.21
CA VAL A 532 29.26 -18.82 -9.73
C VAL A 532 28.52 -17.71 -8.97
N ILE A 533 27.38 -17.24 -9.49
CA ILE A 533 26.54 -16.25 -8.81
C ILE A 533 26.03 -16.79 -7.47
N LEU A 534 25.56 -18.04 -7.43
CA LEU A 534 25.09 -18.68 -6.20
C LEU A 534 26.21 -18.84 -5.17
N GLN A 535 27.40 -19.25 -5.61
CA GLN A 535 28.58 -19.32 -4.74
C GLN A 535 28.93 -17.95 -4.18
N LYS A 536 28.93 -16.91 -5.02
CA LYS A 536 29.21 -15.53 -4.61
C LYS A 536 28.18 -15.00 -3.60
N PHE A 537 26.92 -15.40 -3.74
CA PHE A 537 25.87 -15.08 -2.78
C PHE A 537 26.13 -15.72 -1.40
N TYR A 538 26.52 -16.99 -1.36
CA TYR A 538 26.86 -17.68 -0.10
C TYR A 538 28.17 -17.22 0.56
N GLU A 539 28.99 -16.39 -0.11
CA GLU A 539 30.07 -15.67 0.57
C GLU A 539 29.53 -14.53 1.47
N LYS A 540 28.30 -14.07 1.23
CA LYS A 540 27.69 -12.94 1.93
C LYS A 540 26.57 -13.33 2.90
N VAL A 541 25.99 -14.52 2.73
CA VAL A 541 24.89 -15.07 3.53
C VAL A 541 25.24 -16.51 3.93
N ASP A 542 25.06 -16.86 5.20
CA ASP A 542 25.32 -18.22 5.67
C ASP A 542 24.34 -19.21 5.00
N LYS A 543 24.84 -20.39 4.61
CA LYS A 543 24.03 -21.51 4.10
C LYS A 543 22.98 -21.99 5.10
N ASN A 544 23.21 -21.72 6.38
CA ASN A 544 22.30 -22.01 7.47
C ASN A 544 21.14 -21.02 7.56
N ASP A 545 21.24 -19.86 6.92
CA ASP A 545 20.22 -18.81 6.98
C ASP A 545 19.29 -18.79 5.77
N ILE A 546 19.59 -19.54 4.71
CA ILE A 546 18.73 -19.67 3.53
C ILE A 546 18.93 -21.00 2.81
N GLN A 547 17.83 -21.63 2.37
CA GLN A 547 17.86 -22.79 1.47
C GLN A 547 17.43 -22.44 0.05
N ILE A 548 18.11 -22.99 -0.95
CA ILE A 548 17.77 -22.81 -2.36
C ILE A 548 17.31 -24.15 -2.93
N PHE A 549 16.13 -24.19 -3.53
CA PHE A 549 15.59 -25.34 -4.24
C PHE A 549 15.65 -25.06 -5.73
N MET A 550 16.37 -25.89 -6.49
CA MET A 550 16.53 -25.74 -7.93
C MET A 550 15.97 -26.96 -8.65
N PHE A 551 15.13 -26.74 -9.64
CA PHE A 551 14.58 -27.79 -10.50
C PHE A 551 15.09 -27.60 -11.92
N ASP A 552 15.72 -28.62 -12.51
CA ASP A 552 16.33 -28.48 -13.83
C ASP A 552 16.39 -29.82 -14.57
N ASP A 553 16.58 -29.83 -15.90
CA ASP A 553 16.87 -31.04 -16.67
C ASP A 553 18.38 -31.32 -16.79
N GLU A 554 19.21 -30.29 -16.72
CA GLU A 554 20.65 -30.40 -16.82
C GLU A 554 21.29 -30.95 -15.53
N ASN A 555 22.53 -31.42 -15.63
CA ASN A 555 23.29 -31.83 -14.45
C ASN A 555 23.74 -30.61 -13.62
N SER A 556 23.75 -30.73 -12.29
CA SER A 556 24.19 -29.63 -11.41
C SER A 556 25.63 -29.18 -11.71
N GLU A 557 26.51 -30.11 -12.10
CA GLU A 557 27.90 -29.84 -12.49
C GLU A 557 28.01 -28.94 -13.73
N GLU A 558 27.07 -29.06 -14.68
CA GLU A 558 27.05 -28.21 -15.87
C GLU A 558 26.74 -26.76 -15.54
N LEU A 559 25.99 -26.51 -14.46
CA LEU A 559 25.69 -25.19 -13.94
C LEU A 559 26.75 -24.71 -12.93
N LEU A 560 27.81 -25.49 -12.65
CA LEU A 560 28.78 -25.28 -11.55
C LEU A 560 28.13 -25.25 -10.15
N VAL A 561 27.06 -25.98 -9.95
CA VAL A 561 26.38 -26.14 -8.67
C VAL A 561 26.94 -27.38 -7.97
N THR A 562 28.16 -27.26 -7.41
CA THR A 562 28.94 -28.40 -6.90
C THR A 562 28.67 -28.75 -5.43
N ASN A 563 28.27 -27.77 -4.61
CA ASN A 563 27.99 -27.95 -3.19
C ASN A 563 26.48 -28.07 -2.91
N ALA A 564 25.81 -28.93 -3.66
CA ALA A 564 24.37 -29.15 -3.56
C ALA A 564 24.01 -30.59 -3.24
N LEU A 565 22.93 -30.79 -2.51
CA LEU A 565 22.28 -32.10 -2.41
C LEU A 565 21.55 -32.36 -3.73
N VAL A 566 22.04 -33.33 -4.51
CA VAL A 566 21.46 -33.69 -5.81
C VAL A 566 20.48 -34.85 -5.64
N SER A 567 19.28 -34.71 -6.18
CA SER A 567 18.25 -35.75 -6.21
C SER A 567 17.63 -35.88 -7.60
N ASN A 568 17.49 -37.11 -8.10
CA ASN A 568 16.76 -37.36 -9.34
C ASN A 568 15.27 -37.49 -9.06
N LEU A 569 14.43 -36.82 -9.85
CA LEU A 569 12.98 -36.94 -9.77
C LEU A 569 12.47 -38.24 -10.36
N ILE A 570 13.22 -38.86 -11.26
CA ILE A 570 12.92 -40.17 -11.85
C ILE A 570 13.99 -41.15 -11.38
N SER A 571 13.56 -42.28 -10.84
CA SER A 571 14.40 -43.42 -10.47
C SER A 571 13.63 -44.73 -10.67
N ASP A 572 14.28 -45.88 -10.45
CA ASP A 572 13.63 -47.19 -10.62
C ASP A 572 12.38 -47.36 -9.71
N ASN A 573 12.33 -46.62 -8.61
CA ASN A 573 11.24 -46.67 -7.63
C ASN A 573 10.27 -45.48 -7.74
N LYS A 574 10.43 -44.60 -8.74
CA LYS A 574 9.69 -43.33 -8.83
C LYS A 574 9.64 -42.76 -10.24
N SER A 575 8.43 -42.47 -10.71
CA SER A 575 8.12 -41.94 -12.05
C SER A 575 8.25 -40.42 -12.20
N GLY A 576 8.26 -39.66 -11.09
CA GLY A 576 8.29 -38.20 -11.08
C GLY A 576 8.06 -37.63 -9.69
N PHE A 577 7.87 -36.31 -9.56
CA PHE A 577 7.71 -35.63 -8.26
C PHE A 577 6.69 -36.31 -7.33
N ASN A 578 5.47 -36.61 -7.79
CA ASN A 578 4.59 -37.47 -7.02
C ASN A 578 4.96 -38.94 -7.30
N PRO A 579 5.55 -39.66 -6.33
CA PRO A 579 6.00 -41.04 -6.54
C PRO A 579 4.84 -42.02 -6.75
N PHE A 580 3.63 -41.66 -6.33
CA PHE A 580 2.43 -42.48 -6.46
C PHE A 580 1.67 -42.22 -7.77
N TYR A 581 2.10 -41.24 -8.56
CA TYR A 581 1.49 -40.94 -9.85
C TYR A 581 2.16 -41.74 -10.97
N PHE A 582 1.40 -42.64 -11.59
CA PHE A 582 1.83 -43.34 -12.80
C PHE A 582 1.01 -42.83 -13.98
N GLU A 583 1.67 -42.23 -14.96
CA GLU A 583 1.03 -41.77 -16.17
C GLU A 583 0.47 -43.01 -16.91
N VAL A 584 -0.85 -43.10 -17.03
CA VAL A 584 -1.50 -44.19 -17.78
C VAL A 584 -1.07 -44.03 -19.23
N LYS A 585 -0.18 -44.91 -19.72
CA LYS A 585 0.08 -45.03 -21.14
C LYS A 585 -1.21 -45.47 -21.80
N ASN A 586 -1.89 -44.55 -22.50
CA ASN A 586 -2.92 -44.93 -23.45
C ASN A 586 -2.25 -45.82 -24.50
N ASN A 587 -2.52 -47.12 -24.43
CA ASN A 587 -2.16 -48.08 -25.47
C ASN A 587 -2.95 -47.80 -26.76
#